data_AF-A0A1V6II30-F1
#
_entry.id   AF-A0A1V6II30-F1
#
_cell.length_a   1.000
_cell.length_b   1.000
_cell.length_c   1.000
_cell.angle_alpha   90.00
_cell.angle_beta   90.00
_cell.angle_gamma   90.00
#
_symmetry.space_group_name_H-M   'P 1'
#
loop_
_entity.id
_entity.type
_entity.pdbx_description
1 polymer ?
#
loop_
_entity_poly.entity_id
_entity_poly.type
_entity_poly.pdbx_seq_one_letter_code
_entity_poly.pdbx_strand_id
1 'polypeptide(L)'
;MEFKTVNYDSKIIKEGIPHKGRRKSDDPVKIFSQQLKDQNVLYFFYKDDECLYIGQTGICLWDRIIRHEDPEKDSKWFEEANKICLIILDKKVDVISRRNLESTFIVNHLRAGHKLYNKE
;
A
#
# COMPACT_ATOMS: atom_id res chain seq x y z
N MET A 1 -1.95 5.85 16.47
CA MET A 1 -1.29 5.47 15.21
C MET A 1 -0.81 4.04 15.38
N GLU A 2 -1.09 3.18 14.43
CA GLU A 2 -0.74 1.76 14.47
C GLU A 2 0.06 1.40 13.22
N PHE A 3 1.04 0.50 13.37
CA PHE A 3 1.89 0.05 12.28
C PHE A 3 1.58 -1.41 11.98
N LYS A 4 1.46 -1.73 10.71
CA LYS A 4 1.10 -3.07 10.25
C LYS A 4 1.92 -3.45 9.04
N THR A 5 2.43 -4.67 9.02
CA THR A 5 3.15 -5.24 7.88
C THR A 5 2.37 -6.41 7.33
N VAL A 6 2.27 -6.49 6.01
CA VAL A 6 1.55 -7.53 5.28
C VAL A 6 2.47 -8.11 4.22
N ASN A 7 2.64 -9.44 4.22
CA ASN A 7 3.31 -10.14 3.13
C ASN A 7 2.46 -10.00 1.88
N TYR A 8 3.10 -9.68 0.77
CA TYR A 8 2.41 -9.28 -0.44
C TYR A 8 2.91 -10.07 -1.63
N ASP A 9 1.96 -10.55 -2.44
CA ASP A 9 2.20 -11.15 -3.74
C ASP A 9 1.13 -10.63 -4.70
N SER A 10 1.58 -9.93 -5.75
CA SER A 10 0.69 -9.35 -6.77
C SER A 10 -0.19 -10.40 -7.46
N LYS A 11 0.25 -11.67 -7.52
CA LYS A 11 -0.52 -12.78 -8.08
C LYS A 11 -1.84 -13.00 -7.36
N ILE A 12 -1.86 -12.85 -6.02
CA ILE A 12 -3.07 -12.99 -5.21
C ILE A 12 -4.17 -12.05 -5.71
N ILE A 13 -3.80 -10.83 -6.08
CA ILE A 13 -4.76 -9.82 -6.54
C ILE A 13 -5.18 -10.08 -7.98
N LYS A 14 -4.23 -10.42 -8.86
CA LYS A 14 -4.49 -10.72 -10.28
C LYS A 14 -5.41 -11.93 -10.47
N GLU A 15 -5.20 -12.98 -9.70
CA GLU A 15 -6.09 -14.16 -9.65
C GLU A 15 -7.42 -13.84 -8.94
N GLY A 16 -7.42 -12.80 -8.12
CA GLY A 16 -8.52 -12.38 -7.26
C GLY A 16 -9.61 -11.54 -7.94
N ILE A 17 -9.24 -10.68 -8.87
CA ILE A 17 -10.16 -9.74 -9.54
C ILE A 17 -11.25 -10.42 -10.41
N PRO A 18 -11.00 -11.53 -11.14
CA PRO A 18 -12.00 -12.11 -12.03
C PRO A 18 -13.18 -12.83 -11.34
N HIS A 19 -13.12 -13.03 -10.01
CA HIS A 19 -14.07 -13.92 -9.33
C HIS A 19 -15.44 -13.28 -9.11
N LYS A 20 -16.47 -13.89 -9.68
CA LYS A 20 -17.88 -13.58 -9.39
C LYS A 20 -18.42 -14.59 -8.36
N GLY A 21 -18.68 -14.13 -7.13
CA GLY A 21 -19.27 -14.97 -6.08
C GLY A 21 -18.72 -14.73 -4.68
N ARG A 22 -19.22 -15.49 -3.70
CA ARG A 22 -18.78 -15.44 -2.31
C ARG A 22 -17.54 -16.31 -2.12
N ARG A 23 -16.41 -15.70 -1.76
CA ARG A 23 -15.18 -16.41 -1.40
C ARG A 23 -15.27 -17.12 -0.05
N LYS A 24 -14.69 -18.32 0.05
CA LYS A 24 -14.51 -19.05 1.31
C LYS A 24 -13.57 -18.29 2.25
N SER A 25 -13.60 -18.60 3.55
CA SER A 25 -12.80 -17.88 4.57
C SER A 25 -11.29 -18.07 4.44
N ASP A 26 -10.88 -19.23 3.95
CA ASP A 26 -9.50 -19.66 3.71
C ASP A 26 -8.94 -19.20 2.36
N ASP A 27 -9.76 -18.52 1.55
CA ASP A 27 -9.34 -17.97 0.26
C ASP A 27 -8.26 -16.90 0.47
N PRO A 28 -7.06 -17.03 -0.16
CA PRO A 28 -5.96 -16.10 0.02
C PRO A 28 -6.33 -14.63 -0.29
N VAL A 29 -7.18 -14.40 -1.29
CA VAL A 29 -7.64 -13.06 -1.68
C VAL A 29 -8.52 -12.48 -0.59
N LYS A 30 -9.39 -13.29 0.01
CA LYS A 30 -10.25 -12.86 1.10
C LYS A 30 -9.43 -12.54 2.35
N ILE A 31 -8.48 -13.39 2.73
CA ILE A 31 -7.56 -13.15 3.84
C ILE A 31 -6.81 -11.83 3.62
N PHE A 32 -6.24 -11.65 2.43
CA PHE A 32 -5.50 -10.46 2.06
C PHE A 32 -6.37 -9.19 2.08
N SER A 33 -7.58 -9.24 1.51
CA SER A 33 -8.53 -8.12 1.57
C SER A 33 -8.88 -7.71 3.01
N GLN A 34 -8.95 -8.68 3.94
CA GLN A 34 -9.19 -8.40 5.35
C GLN A 34 -7.97 -7.78 6.04
N GLN A 35 -6.77 -8.17 5.64
CA GLN A 35 -5.52 -7.54 6.09
C GLN A 35 -5.40 -6.10 5.60
N LEU A 36 -6.07 -5.72 4.51
CA LEU A 36 -6.05 -4.37 3.95
C LEU A 36 -7.34 -3.57 4.19
N LYS A 37 -8.18 -3.98 5.15
CA LYS A 37 -9.50 -3.37 5.42
C LYS A 37 -9.43 -2.04 6.18
N ASP A 38 -8.29 -1.74 6.79
CA ASP A 38 -8.09 -0.55 7.58
C ASP A 38 -8.22 0.70 6.70
N GLN A 39 -8.87 1.74 7.23
CA GLN A 39 -9.11 3.00 6.53
C GLN A 39 -8.19 4.08 7.07
N ASN A 40 -8.09 5.19 6.33
CA ASN A 40 -7.23 6.32 6.69
C ASN A 40 -5.77 5.88 6.90
N VAL A 41 -5.16 5.33 5.85
CA VAL A 41 -3.83 4.73 5.92
C VAL A 41 -2.84 5.47 5.02
N LEU A 42 -1.59 5.51 5.47
CA LEU A 42 -0.43 5.64 4.59
C LEU A 42 0.06 4.22 4.29
N TYR A 43 0.43 3.96 3.04
CA TYR A 43 0.89 2.65 2.61
C TYR A 43 2.19 2.74 1.82
N PHE A 44 3.01 1.72 2.00
CA PHE A 44 4.36 1.65 1.46
C PHE A 44 4.57 0.25 0.88
N PHE A 45 4.87 0.18 -0.41
CA PHE A 45 5.26 -1.08 -1.05
C PHE A 45 6.77 -1.21 -1.04
N TYR A 46 7.25 -2.38 -0.63
CA TYR A 46 8.67 -2.70 -0.52
C TYR A 46 9.02 -3.93 -1.34
N LYS A 47 10.23 -3.93 -1.88
CA LYS A 47 10.99 -5.13 -2.22
C LYS A 47 12.07 -5.31 -1.18
N ASP A 48 11.91 -6.28 -0.30
CA ASP A 48 12.82 -6.50 0.82
C ASP A 48 12.92 -5.22 1.67
N ASP A 49 14.03 -4.48 1.61
CA ASP A 49 14.23 -3.21 2.31
C ASP A 49 14.15 -1.97 1.41
N GLU A 50 13.98 -2.15 0.10
CA GLU A 50 13.82 -1.06 -0.87
C GLU A 50 12.35 -0.63 -0.96
N CYS A 51 12.06 0.64 -0.65
CA CYS A 51 10.72 1.20 -0.82
C CYS A 51 10.47 1.53 -2.29
N LEU A 52 9.51 0.87 -2.92
CA LEU A 52 9.18 1.06 -4.34
C LEU A 52 8.07 2.09 -4.56
N TYR A 53 7.16 2.23 -3.60
CA TYR A 53 6.02 3.14 -3.72
C TYR A 53 5.51 3.59 -2.35
N ILE A 54 5.08 4.85 -2.29
CA ILE A 54 4.47 5.47 -1.11
C ILE A 54 3.16 6.10 -1.57
N GLY A 55 2.09 5.82 -0.84
CA GLY A 55 0.79 6.40 -1.12
C GLY A 55 -0.06 6.61 0.13
N GLN A 56 -1.22 7.21 -0.05
CA GLN A 56 -2.25 7.31 0.98
C GLN A 56 -3.65 7.02 0.47
N THR A 57 -4.52 6.59 1.38
CA THR A 57 -5.94 6.48 1.09
C THR A 57 -6.79 6.78 2.33
N GLY A 58 -7.93 7.44 2.11
CA GLY A 58 -8.96 7.62 3.13
C GLY A 58 -9.89 6.43 3.25
N ILE A 59 -10.03 5.64 2.17
CA ILE A 59 -10.73 4.36 2.17
C ILE A 59 -9.73 3.23 2.48
N CYS A 60 -10.12 1.98 2.33
CA CYS A 60 -9.21 0.87 2.59
C CYS A 60 -8.21 0.64 1.46
N LEU A 61 -7.05 0.07 1.83
CA LEU A 61 -6.03 -0.56 0.97
C LEU A 61 -6.62 -1.23 -0.27
N TRP A 62 -7.42 -2.25 0.02
CA TRP A 62 -7.97 -3.15 -0.96
C TRP A 62 -8.81 -2.43 -2.02
N ASP A 63 -9.72 -1.54 -1.59
CA ASP A 63 -10.57 -0.78 -2.51
C ASP A 63 -9.76 0.16 -3.41
N ARG A 64 -8.70 0.78 -2.86
CA ARG A 64 -7.80 1.65 -3.64
C ARG A 64 -7.13 0.89 -4.78
N ILE A 65 -6.64 -0.32 -4.51
CA ILE A 65 -5.95 -1.16 -5.50
C ILE A 65 -6.88 -1.61 -6.62
N ILE A 66 -8.14 -1.96 -6.31
CA ILE A 66 -9.05 -2.60 -7.28
C ILE A 66 -9.93 -1.62 -8.07
N ARG A 67 -10.21 -0.41 -7.56
CA ARG A 67 -11.24 0.49 -8.12
C ARG A 67 -10.73 1.61 -9.04
N HIS A 68 -9.44 1.94 -9.02
CA HIS A 68 -8.96 3.12 -9.77
C HIS A 68 -8.92 2.89 -11.29
N GLU A 69 -9.32 3.92 -12.05
CA GLU A 69 -9.33 3.97 -13.53
C GLU A 69 -7.94 3.71 -14.13
N ASP A 70 -6.88 4.12 -13.43
CA ASP A 70 -5.52 3.60 -13.58
C ASP A 70 -5.24 2.65 -12.42
N PRO A 71 -5.46 1.34 -12.59
CA PRO A 71 -5.28 0.42 -11.49
C PRO A 71 -3.78 0.31 -11.19
N GLU A 72 -3.41 0.67 -9.96
CA GLU A 72 -2.06 0.50 -9.40
C GLU A 72 -1.48 -0.90 -9.67
N LYS A 73 -2.36 -1.89 -9.86
CA LYS A 73 -2.06 -3.27 -10.18
C LYS A 73 -1.21 -3.50 -11.44
N ASP A 74 -1.24 -2.56 -12.38
CA ASP A 74 -0.53 -2.65 -13.66
C ASP A 74 0.83 -1.92 -13.62
N SER A 75 1.18 -1.32 -12.47
CA SER A 75 2.47 -0.66 -12.27
C SER A 75 3.57 -1.66 -11.94
N LYS A 76 4.79 -1.41 -12.44
CA LYS A 76 5.96 -2.28 -12.21
C LYS A 76 6.28 -2.47 -10.71
N TRP A 77 6.24 -1.39 -9.93
CA TRP A 77 6.48 -1.45 -8.48
C TRP A 77 5.48 -2.35 -7.74
N PHE A 78 4.25 -2.46 -8.25
CA PHE A 78 3.20 -3.29 -7.68
C PHE A 78 3.47 -4.77 -7.95
N GLU A 79 4.03 -5.11 -9.11
CA GLU A 79 4.39 -6.49 -9.42
C GLU A 79 5.63 -6.96 -8.66
N GLU A 80 6.61 -6.07 -8.48
CA GLU A 80 7.92 -6.40 -7.90
C GLU A 80 7.90 -6.50 -6.38
N ALA A 81 7.07 -5.70 -5.71
CA ALA A 81 6.98 -5.67 -4.26
C ALA A 81 6.64 -7.04 -3.65
N ASN A 82 7.19 -7.32 -2.46
CA ASN A 82 6.91 -8.52 -1.67
C ASN A 82 6.36 -8.21 -0.26
N LYS A 83 6.32 -6.91 0.11
CA LYS A 83 5.93 -6.46 1.45
C LYS A 83 5.17 -5.15 1.35
N ILE A 84 4.10 -5.03 2.13
CA ILE A 84 3.39 -3.77 2.33
C ILE A 84 3.51 -3.38 3.80
N CYS A 85 3.93 -2.14 4.06
CA CYS A 85 3.85 -1.52 5.37
C CYS A 85 2.70 -0.50 5.37
N LEU A 86 1.89 -0.50 6.42
CA LEU A 86 0.78 0.41 6.62
C LEU A 86 0.98 1.19 7.91
N ILE A 87 0.68 2.49 7.85
CA ILE A 87 0.51 3.35 9.01
C ILE A 87 -0.97 3.70 9.09
N ILE A 88 -1.66 3.17 10.09
CA ILE A 88 -3.07 3.42 10.33
C ILE A 88 -3.20 4.71 11.15
N LEU A 89 -3.82 5.72 10.55
CA LEU A 89 -3.99 7.04 11.13
C LEU A 89 -5.27 7.10 11.96
N ASP A 90 -5.31 8.04 12.90
CA ASP A 90 -6.53 8.33 13.64
C ASP A 90 -7.62 8.83 12.68
N LYS A 91 -8.88 8.46 12.91
CA LYS A 91 -10.02 8.89 12.07
C LYS A 91 -10.17 10.41 11.96
N LYS A 92 -9.63 11.17 12.91
CA LYS A 92 -9.62 12.64 12.91
C LYS A 92 -8.62 13.25 11.92
N VAL A 93 -7.65 12.48 11.43
CA VAL A 93 -6.70 12.96 10.42
C VAL A 93 -7.43 13.11 9.09
N ASP A 94 -7.62 14.36 8.68
CA ASP A 94 -8.30 14.73 7.46
C ASP A 94 -7.45 14.45 6.21
N VAL A 95 -8.05 14.67 5.03
CA VAL A 95 -7.40 14.43 3.74
C VAL A 95 -6.18 15.31 3.49
N ILE A 96 -6.18 16.57 3.92
CA ILE A 96 -5.07 17.51 3.73
C ILE A 96 -3.91 17.05 4.61
N SER A 97 -4.17 16.79 5.89
CA SER A 97 -3.17 16.28 6.83
C SER A 97 -2.55 14.97 6.35
N ARG A 98 -3.37 14.04 5.84
CA ARG A 98 -2.89 12.76 5.29
C ARG A 98 -2.01 12.94 4.05
N ARG A 99 -2.38 13.83 3.12
CA ARG A 99 -1.57 14.16 1.93
C ARG A 99 -0.25 14.84 2.28
N ASN A 100 -0.25 15.70 3.31
CA ASN A 100 0.98 16.31 3.81
C ASN A 100 1.94 15.27 4.40
N LEU A 101 1.41 14.29 5.14
CA LEU A 101 2.19 13.16 5.64
C LEU A 101 2.78 12.32 4.50
N GLU A 102 1.96 11.91 3.52
CA GLU A 102 2.42 11.23 2.31
C GLU A 102 3.57 11.98 1.63
N SER A 103 3.39 13.29 1.39
CA SER A 103 4.40 14.14 0.76
C SER A 103 5.71 14.17 1.55
N THR A 104 5.61 14.22 2.88
CA THR A 104 6.78 14.22 3.77
C THR A 104 7.57 12.91 3.64
N PHE A 105 6.88 11.77 3.57
CA PHE A 105 7.53 10.48 3.38
C PHE A 105 8.15 10.33 1.98
N ILE A 106 7.48 10.80 0.93
CA ILE A 106 8.02 10.82 -0.44
C ILE A 106 9.31 11.65 -0.49
N VAL A 107 9.29 12.88 0.03
CA VAL A 107 10.47 13.76 0.03
C VAL A 107 11.62 13.13 0.82
N ASN A 108 11.33 12.55 1.99
CA ASN A 108 12.36 11.90 2.79
C ASN A 108 12.95 10.67 2.09
N HIS A 109 12.14 9.86 1.42
CA HIS A 109 12.60 8.71 0.65
C HIS A 109 13.51 9.16 -0.52
N LEU A 110 13.09 10.16 -1.30
CA LEU A 110 13.91 10.72 -2.38
C LEU A 110 15.22 11.31 -1.85
N ARG A 111 15.18 11.99 -0.70
CA ARG A 111 16.37 12.53 -0.05
C ARG A 111 17.33 11.42 0.40
N ALA A 112 16.80 10.34 0.97
CA ALA A 112 17.57 9.19 1.41
C ALA A 112 18.17 8.38 0.26
N GLY A 113 17.71 8.54 -0.98
CA GLY A 113 18.37 7.96 -2.17
C GLY A 113 19.35 8.90 -2.86
N HIS A 114 19.42 10.17 -2.44
CA HIS A 114 20.16 11.19 -3.17
C HIS A 114 21.64 11.24 -2.77
N LYS A 115 22.53 11.22 -3.77
CA LYS A 115 24.00 11.14 -3.61
C LYS A 115 24.61 12.23 -2.69
N LEU A 116 23.98 13.41 -2.62
CA LEU A 116 24.45 14.48 -1.74
C LEU A 116 24.28 14.17 -0.24
N TYR A 117 23.31 13.32 0.11
CA TYR A 117 22.98 12.98 1.49
C TYR A 117 23.49 11.59 1.90
N ASN A 118 23.75 10.71 0.93
CA ASN A 118 24.44 9.43 1.13
C ASN A 118 25.93 9.59 0.78
N LYS A 119 26.64 10.43 1.51
CA LYS A 119 28.10 10.38 1.50
C LYS A 119 28.52 9.22 2.41
N GLU A 120 28.92 8.11 1.79
CA GLU A 120 29.79 7.12 2.45
C GLU A 120 31.11 7.76 2.87
#